data_AF-A0A5E3XQ23-F1
#
_entry.id   AF-A0A5E3XQ23-F1
#
_cell.length_a   1.000
_cell.length_b   1.000
_cell.length_c   1.000
_cell.angle_alpha   90.00
_cell.angle_beta   90.00
_cell.angle_gamma   90.00
#
_symmetry.space_group_name_H-M   'P 1'
#
loop_
_entity.id
_entity.type
_entity.pdbx_description
1 polymer ?
#
loop_
_entity_poly.entity_id
_entity_poly.type
_entity_poly.pdbx_seq_one_letter_code
_entity_poly.pdbx_strand_id
1 'polypeptide(L)'
;MSRLASFRGPSAPSSSPVPKANPNTTPKGKGKANSNPKSPSSPGRNVRGGSVEPMSPPAVSGGVLETTYHRKLRSMLLEMRTCCRTWEDLIDHDGFRAIQRLVDARTDLDNQLAQVPGGGLPRSRIVGPKLASMEERIRELDTVIAKLRKQFAKMNSIVDSLEALLSDAHKTKGWAWVSQEPLWTTWTLEKFVTEIPGLLAPHRRSLDEHAGLVEEVRSHDTPFAAAKEAVLRWAAPGTLEDEGWDARWEDLCDVEVDKWDPR
;
A
#
# COMPACT_ATOMS: atom_id res chain seq x y z
N MET A 1 2.72 -48.63 14.93
CA MET A 1 2.24 -48.55 13.54
C MET A 1 2.90 -47.33 12.89
N SER A 2 3.96 -47.58 12.12
CA SER A 2 4.76 -46.57 11.43
C SER A 2 4.05 -46.03 10.20
N ARG A 3 4.09 -44.72 9.95
CA ARG A 3 3.73 -44.14 8.65
C ARG A 3 4.94 -43.45 8.04
N LEU A 4 5.26 -43.93 6.85
CA LEU A 4 6.41 -43.65 6.01
C LEU A 4 6.31 -42.26 5.37
N ALA A 5 7.45 -41.57 5.34
CA ALA A 5 7.69 -40.39 4.52
C ALA A 5 7.63 -40.75 3.02
N SER A 6 7.02 -39.88 2.21
CA SER A 6 7.08 -39.95 0.76
C SER A 6 7.81 -38.72 0.21
N PHE A 7 8.96 -38.99 -0.40
CA PHE A 7 9.76 -38.09 -1.21
C PHE A 7 9.04 -37.77 -2.53
N ARG A 8 8.90 -36.47 -2.86
CA ARG A 8 8.82 -36.02 -4.25
C ARG A 8 9.91 -34.98 -4.49
N GLY A 9 10.74 -35.28 -5.49
CA GLY A 9 11.92 -34.52 -5.87
C GLY A 9 11.63 -33.29 -6.73
N PRO A 10 12.71 -32.59 -7.16
CA PRO A 10 12.66 -31.26 -7.77
C PRO A 10 12.44 -31.29 -9.28
N SER A 11 11.59 -30.40 -9.78
CA SER A 11 11.45 -30.11 -11.21
C SER A 11 12.37 -28.95 -11.62
N ALA A 12 13.02 -29.15 -12.77
CA ALA A 12 14.07 -28.34 -13.36
C ALA A 12 13.70 -26.85 -13.66
N PRO A 13 14.71 -25.96 -13.81
CA PRO A 13 14.51 -24.58 -14.20
C PRO A 13 14.22 -24.40 -15.70
N SER A 14 13.21 -23.59 -16.02
CA SER A 14 12.89 -23.12 -17.37
C SER A 14 13.71 -21.88 -17.71
N SER A 15 14.66 -22.03 -18.64
CA SER A 15 15.48 -20.96 -19.19
C SER A 15 14.75 -20.30 -20.36
N SER A 16 14.24 -19.08 -20.17
CA SER A 16 13.72 -18.25 -21.28
C SER A 16 14.76 -17.19 -21.69
N PRO A 17 15.04 -17.01 -22.99
CA PRO A 17 16.06 -16.07 -23.46
C PRO A 17 15.55 -14.62 -23.55
N VAL A 18 16.45 -13.70 -23.17
CA VAL A 18 16.30 -12.24 -23.18
C VAL A 18 16.48 -11.68 -24.61
N PRO A 19 15.59 -10.83 -25.13
CA PRO A 19 15.82 -10.10 -26.38
C PRO A 19 16.87 -8.98 -26.22
N LYS A 20 17.85 -8.96 -27.13
CA LYS A 20 18.90 -7.94 -27.22
C LYS A 20 18.32 -6.59 -27.68
N ALA A 21 18.55 -5.55 -26.88
CA ALA A 21 18.30 -4.16 -27.26
C ALA A 21 19.35 -3.67 -28.28
N ASN A 22 18.88 -2.94 -29.28
CA ASN A 22 19.64 -2.41 -30.40
C ASN A 22 20.04 -0.94 -30.08
N PRO A 23 21.33 -0.56 -30.03
CA PRO A 23 21.73 0.82 -29.78
C PRO A 23 22.09 1.52 -31.10
N ASN A 24 21.20 2.36 -31.61
CA ASN A 24 21.60 3.35 -32.61
C ASN A 24 20.69 4.58 -32.57
N THR A 25 21.21 5.72 -32.11
CA THR A 25 21.00 7.06 -32.70
C THR A 25 21.69 8.17 -31.87
N THR A 26 22.74 8.70 -32.49
CA THR A 26 23.33 10.06 -32.52
C THR A 26 22.85 11.20 -31.59
N PRO A 27 23.78 12.09 -31.15
CA PRO A 27 23.47 13.33 -30.44
C PRO A 27 23.43 14.56 -31.38
N LYS A 28 22.36 15.36 -31.26
CA LYS A 28 22.24 16.79 -31.62
C LYS A 28 21.35 17.39 -30.54
N GLY A 29 21.55 18.57 -29.97
CA GLY A 29 22.20 19.79 -30.40
C GLY A 29 21.40 20.92 -29.71
N LYS A 30 22.10 21.91 -29.15
CA LYS A 30 21.57 23.05 -28.40
C LYS A 30 20.46 23.82 -29.16
N GLY A 31 19.47 24.36 -28.44
CA GLY A 31 18.58 25.40 -28.97
C GLY A 31 17.54 25.93 -27.97
N LYS A 32 17.67 27.21 -27.60
CA LYS A 32 16.74 28.03 -26.80
C LYS A 32 15.45 28.39 -27.56
N ALA A 33 14.41 28.76 -26.79
CA ALA A 33 13.29 29.71 -27.02
C ALA A 33 11.96 29.04 -26.62
N ASN A 34 11.22 29.45 -25.59
CA ASN A 34 10.55 30.72 -25.29
C ASN A 34 9.68 31.27 -26.42
N SER A 35 8.41 30.87 -26.46
CA SER A 35 7.28 31.73 -26.87
C SER A 35 5.93 31.02 -26.71
N ASN A 36 5.10 31.55 -25.81
CA ASN A 36 3.64 31.51 -25.88
C ASN A 36 3.19 32.27 -27.15
N PRO A 37 2.16 31.85 -27.93
CA PRO A 37 0.85 32.48 -27.74
C PRO A 37 -0.41 31.71 -28.24
N LYS A 38 -1.56 32.13 -27.69
CA LYS A 38 -2.91 32.34 -28.29
C LYS A 38 -3.68 31.19 -28.98
N SER A 39 -4.91 31.01 -28.47
CA SER A 39 -6.09 30.40 -29.09
C SER A 39 -6.41 30.88 -30.51
N PRO A 40 -7.13 30.05 -31.28
CA PRO A 40 -8.33 30.57 -31.95
C PRO A 40 -9.53 29.62 -31.98
N SER A 41 -10.69 30.23 -31.74
CA SER A 41 -12.02 30.11 -32.35
C SER A 41 -12.48 28.84 -33.10
N SER A 42 -13.70 28.45 -32.74
CA SER A 42 -14.63 27.58 -33.48
C SER A 42 -14.95 28.06 -34.91
N PRO A 43 -15.31 27.12 -35.80
CA PRO A 43 -16.60 27.13 -36.50
C PRO A 43 -17.21 25.70 -36.51
N GLY A 44 -18.52 25.48 -36.48
CA GLY A 44 -19.46 25.83 -37.54
C GLY A 44 -20.33 24.59 -37.84
N ARG A 45 -21.63 24.83 -37.90
CA ARG A 45 -22.79 23.91 -37.98
C ARG A 45 -22.97 23.30 -39.37
N ASN A 46 -23.35 22.02 -39.49
CA ASN A 46 -24.19 21.45 -40.58
C ASN A 46 -24.61 20.01 -40.23
N VAL A 47 -25.89 19.66 -40.00
CA VAL A 47 -27.07 19.48 -40.90
C VAL A 47 -27.26 18.04 -41.38
N ARG A 48 -28.44 17.50 -40.99
CA ARG A 48 -29.32 16.47 -41.62
C ARG A 48 -28.73 15.16 -42.17
N GLY A 49 -29.20 14.07 -41.56
CA GLY A 49 -29.44 12.79 -42.24
C GLY A 49 -30.44 11.99 -41.40
N GLY A 50 -31.67 11.84 -41.90
CA GLY A 50 -32.73 11.10 -41.23
C GLY A 50 -32.57 9.59 -41.40
N SER A 51 -32.89 8.86 -40.34
CA SER A 51 -33.37 7.48 -40.42
C SER A 51 -34.31 7.25 -39.24
N VAL A 52 -35.58 7.03 -39.54
CA VAL A 52 -36.61 6.62 -38.58
C VAL A 52 -36.50 5.10 -38.43
N GLU A 53 -35.68 4.66 -37.49
CA GLU A 53 -35.73 3.28 -37.00
C GLU A 53 -36.74 3.15 -35.85
N PRO A 54 -37.45 2.02 -35.76
CA PRO A 54 -38.45 1.79 -34.73
C PRO A 54 -37.79 1.71 -33.34
N MET A 55 -38.23 2.60 -32.45
CA MET A 55 -37.83 2.66 -31.05
C MET A 55 -38.17 1.34 -30.35
N SER A 56 -37.17 0.47 -30.19
CA SER A 56 -37.16 -0.48 -29.08
C SER A 56 -37.14 0.34 -27.77
N PRO A 57 -38.03 0.06 -26.80
CA PRO A 57 -37.94 0.70 -25.50
C PRO A 57 -36.57 0.38 -24.90
N PRO A 58 -35.77 1.39 -24.50
CA PRO A 58 -34.51 1.13 -23.84
C PRO A 58 -34.83 0.29 -22.60
N ALA A 59 -34.16 -0.85 -22.47
CA ALA A 59 -34.19 -1.62 -21.23
C ALA A 59 -33.73 -0.66 -20.12
N VAL A 60 -34.69 -0.14 -19.38
CA VAL A 60 -34.49 0.61 -18.15
C VAL A 60 -33.98 -0.39 -17.13
N SER A 61 -32.69 -0.71 -17.23
CA SER A 61 -31.93 -1.00 -16.03
C SER A 61 -32.07 0.24 -15.16
N GLY A 62 -32.94 0.14 -14.15
CA GLY A 62 -33.23 1.18 -13.17
C GLY A 62 -32.02 1.47 -12.26
N GLY A 63 -30.86 1.68 -12.86
CA GLY A 63 -29.66 2.09 -12.16
C GLY A 63 -29.86 3.48 -11.60
N VAL A 64 -29.61 3.62 -10.30
CA VAL A 64 -29.54 4.91 -9.62
C VAL A 64 -28.61 5.82 -10.44
N LEU A 65 -29.09 7.01 -10.80
CA LEU A 65 -28.32 7.99 -11.54
C LEU A 65 -27.11 8.43 -10.70
N GLU A 66 -25.96 7.87 -11.02
CA GLU A 66 -24.72 8.10 -10.28
C GLU A 66 -24.33 9.59 -10.32
N THR A 67 -24.27 10.21 -9.15
CA THR A 67 -23.88 11.63 -9.04
C THR A 67 -22.36 11.81 -8.99
N THR A 68 -21.89 13.05 -9.03
CA THR A 68 -20.47 13.39 -8.80
C THR A 68 -19.97 12.96 -7.42
N TYR A 69 -20.83 12.94 -6.40
CA TYR A 69 -20.49 12.54 -5.04
C TYR A 69 -20.17 11.04 -4.95
N HIS A 70 -20.96 10.20 -5.62
CA HIS A 70 -20.74 8.75 -5.73
C HIS A 70 -19.35 8.44 -6.31
N ARG A 71 -19.03 9.04 -7.46
CA ARG A 71 -17.75 8.84 -8.13
C ARG A 71 -16.57 9.26 -7.25
N LYS A 72 -16.66 10.43 -6.60
CA LYS A 72 -15.61 10.93 -5.71
C LYS A 72 -15.43 10.03 -4.48
N LEU A 73 -16.52 9.60 -3.85
CA LEU A 73 -16.47 8.69 -2.71
C LEU A 73 -15.79 7.37 -3.10
N ARG A 74 -16.23 6.73 -4.19
CA ARG A 74 -15.60 5.49 -4.69
C ARG A 74 -14.10 5.66 -4.92
N SER A 75 -13.68 6.75 -5.56
CA SER A 75 -12.26 7.02 -5.79
C SER A 75 -11.47 7.10 -4.48
N MET A 76 -12.01 7.77 -3.45
CA MET A 76 -11.36 7.86 -2.14
C MET A 76 -11.34 6.52 -1.38
N LEU A 77 -12.39 5.70 -1.49
CA LEU A 77 -12.41 4.35 -0.91
C LEU A 77 -11.37 3.43 -1.57
N LEU A 78 -11.26 3.46 -2.91
CA LEU A 78 -10.23 2.70 -3.63
C LEU A 78 -8.81 3.18 -3.29
N GLU A 79 -8.63 4.49 -3.09
CA GLU A 79 -7.37 5.04 -2.64
C GLU A 79 -7.03 4.59 -1.21
N MET A 80 -8.02 4.54 -0.31
CA MET A 80 -7.86 4.02 1.05
C MET A 80 -7.45 2.55 1.04
N ARG A 81 -8.16 1.70 0.27
CA ARG A 81 -7.80 0.28 0.03
C ARG A 81 -6.35 0.13 -0.40
N THR A 82 -5.92 0.95 -1.37
CA THR A 82 -4.55 0.93 -1.87
C THR A 82 -3.54 1.28 -0.78
N CYS A 83 -3.86 2.25 0.08
CA CYS A 83 -3.01 2.62 1.22
C CYS A 83 -2.89 1.47 2.23
N CYS A 84 -3.99 0.80 2.56
CA CYS A 84 -4.01 -0.35 3.47
C CYS A 84 -3.20 -1.54 2.91
N ARG A 85 -3.37 -1.88 1.63
CA ARG A 85 -2.56 -2.96 1.01
C ARG A 85 -1.07 -2.64 0.97
N THR A 86 -0.73 -1.40 0.61
CA THR A 86 0.67 -0.95 0.64
C THR A 86 1.24 -1.01 2.07
N TRP A 87 0.42 -0.79 3.09
CA TRP A 87 0.82 -0.91 4.49
C TRP A 87 1.22 -2.35 4.84
N GLU A 88 0.37 -3.31 4.49
CA GLU A 88 0.60 -4.75 4.71
C GLU A 88 1.85 -5.21 3.96
N ASP A 89 2.00 -4.86 2.68
CA ASP A 89 3.21 -5.17 1.88
C ASP A 89 4.49 -4.65 2.55
N LEU A 90 4.45 -3.44 3.14
CA LEU A 90 5.60 -2.86 3.82
C LEU A 90 5.98 -3.62 5.09
N ILE A 91 5.00 -4.14 5.83
CA ILE A 91 5.24 -4.92 7.05
C ILE A 91 5.74 -6.33 6.69
N ASP A 92 4.99 -7.03 5.84
CA ASP A 92 5.15 -8.46 5.57
C ASP A 92 6.37 -8.76 4.67
N HIS A 93 6.74 -7.81 3.82
CA HIS A 93 7.81 -8.02 2.84
C HIS A 93 9.04 -7.17 3.12
N ASP A 94 8.91 -5.85 3.10
CA ASP A 94 10.07 -4.95 3.25
C ASP A 94 10.60 -5.00 4.70
N GLY A 95 9.71 -4.82 5.67
CA GLY A 95 10.02 -4.78 7.10
C GLY A 95 10.52 -6.11 7.63
N PHE A 96 9.76 -7.19 7.40
CA PHE A 96 10.13 -8.52 7.86
C PHE A 96 11.49 -8.97 7.30
N ARG A 97 11.75 -8.72 6.01
CA ARG A 97 13.04 -9.03 5.39
C ARG A 97 14.18 -8.22 6.01
N ALA A 98 13.97 -6.93 6.28
CA ALA A 98 15.00 -6.07 6.86
C ALA A 98 15.36 -6.49 8.29
N ILE A 99 14.37 -6.77 9.15
CA ILE A 99 14.61 -7.20 10.53
C ILE A 99 15.28 -8.58 10.58
N GLN A 100 14.84 -9.52 9.73
CA GLN A 100 15.45 -10.84 9.66
C GLN A 100 16.94 -10.74 9.26
N ARG A 101 17.26 -9.94 8.24
CA ARG A 101 18.66 -9.74 7.81
C ARG A 101 19.52 -9.08 8.88
N LEU A 102 18.96 -8.20 9.71
CA LEU A 102 19.68 -7.61 10.84
C LEU A 102 20.06 -8.67 11.87
N VAL A 103 19.12 -9.56 12.23
CA VAL A 103 19.37 -10.67 13.16
C VAL A 103 20.38 -11.67 12.59
N ASP A 104 20.28 -11.98 11.30
CA ASP A 104 21.25 -12.85 10.62
C ASP A 104 22.66 -12.25 10.64
N ALA A 105 22.79 -10.93 10.38
CA ALA A 105 24.07 -10.23 10.42
C ALA A 105 24.71 -10.26 11.83
N ARG A 106 23.89 -10.13 12.88
CA ARG A 106 24.34 -10.28 14.29
C ARG A 106 24.82 -11.69 14.58
N THR A 107 24.03 -12.68 14.19
CA THR A 107 24.34 -14.09 14.41
C THR A 107 25.66 -14.47 13.73
N ASP A 108 25.89 -13.98 12.51
CA ASP A 108 27.13 -14.22 11.80
C ASP A 108 28.34 -13.53 12.47
N LEU A 109 28.16 -12.31 13.01
CA LEU A 109 29.20 -11.66 13.81
C LEU A 109 29.53 -12.47 15.08
N ASP A 110 28.52 -12.88 15.84
CA ASP A 110 28.70 -13.68 17.06
C ASP A 110 29.41 -15.00 16.76
N ASN A 111 29.02 -15.69 15.69
CA ASN A 111 29.67 -16.92 15.24
C ASN A 111 31.15 -16.71 14.88
N GLN A 112 31.49 -15.60 14.23
CA GLN A 112 32.87 -15.28 13.87
C GLN A 112 33.70 -14.89 15.10
N LEU A 113 33.11 -14.19 16.07
CA LEU A 113 33.75 -13.85 17.33
C LEU A 113 34.04 -15.12 18.16
N ALA A 114 33.12 -16.08 18.17
CA ALA A 114 33.30 -17.37 18.85
C ALA A 114 34.47 -18.20 18.29
N GLN A 115 34.88 -17.97 17.04
CA GLN A 115 36.02 -18.64 16.41
C GLN A 115 37.37 -18.01 16.75
N VAL A 116 37.41 -16.84 17.40
CA VAL A 116 38.67 -16.16 17.76
C VAL A 116 39.34 -16.92 18.92
N PRO A 117 40.54 -17.51 18.73
CA PRO A 117 41.19 -18.30 19.77
C PRO A 117 41.66 -17.43 20.95
N GLY A 118 41.52 -17.96 22.17
CA GLY A 118 42.35 -17.56 23.32
C GLY A 118 42.08 -16.19 23.94
N GLY A 119 40.85 -15.68 23.92
CA GLY A 119 40.50 -14.41 24.57
C GLY A 119 41.18 -13.18 23.95
N GLY A 120 41.77 -13.33 22.76
CA GLY A 120 42.32 -12.23 21.99
C GLY A 120 41.23 -11.30 21.48
N LEU A 121 41.55 -10.00 21.34
CA LEU A 121 40.62 -9.05 20.77
C LEU A 121 40.39 -9.35 19.28
N PRO A 122 39.13 -9.34 18.81
CA PRO A 122 38.82 -9.56 17.41
C PRO A 122 39.45 -8.47 16.53
N ARG A 123 39.98 -8.87 15.38
CA ARG A 123 40.61 -7.91 14.45
C ARG A 123 39.54 -6.99 13.88
N SER A 124 39.85 -5.69 13.76
CA SER A 124 38.98 -4.68 13.16
C SER A 124 38.48 -5.07 11.75
N ARG A 125 39.27 -5.84 11.01
CA ARG A 125 38.93 -6.38 9.68
C ARG A 125 37.72 -7.34 9.69
N ILE A 126 37.41 -7.97 10.83
CA ILE A 126 36.26 -8.88 10.99
C ILE A 126 35.03 -8.08 11.44
N VAL A 127 35.19 -7.29 12.51
CA VAL A 127 34.07 -6.59 13.17
C VAL A 127 33.55 -5.43 12.32
N GLY A 128 34.46 -4.63 11.72
CA GLY A 128 34.10 -3.42 10.98
C GLY A 128 33.08 -3.65 9.85
N PRO A 129 33.34 -4.59 8.90
CA PRO A 129 32.39 -4.89 7.83
C PRO A 129 31.02 -5.38 8.32
N LYS A 130 30.98 -6.11 9.45
CA LYS A 130 29.73 -6.63 10.02
C LYS A 130 28.90 -5.52 10.66
N LEU A 131 29.54 -4.65 11.45
CA LEU A 131 28.87 -3.46 11.98
C LEU A 131 28.33 -2.57 10.86
N ALA A 132 29.11 -2.35 9.79
CA ALA A 132 28.64 -1.59 8.64
C ALA A 132 27.41 -2.23 7.97
N SER A 133 27.37 -3.55 7.89
CA SER A 133 26.21 -4.29 7.36
C SER A 133 24.99 -4.18 8.28
N MET A 134 25.18 -4.27 9.60
CA MET A 134 24.11 -4.09 10.59
C MET A 134 23.50 -2.68 10.52
N GLU A 135 24.36 -1.65 10.46
CA GLU A 135 23.94 -0.25 10.28
C GLU A 135 23.14 -0.03 8.99
N GLU A 136 23.52 -0.71 7.90
CA GLU A 136 22.74 -0.68 6.66
C GLU A 136 21.35 -1.28 6.85
N ARG A 137 21.23 -2.42 7.55
CA ARG A 137 19.92 -3.04 7.82
C ARG A 137 19.05 -2.18 8.74
N ILE A 138 19.65 -1.50 9.72
CA ILE A 138 18.96 -0.51 10.56
C ILE A 138 18.40 0.63 9.71
N ARG A 139 19.17 1.16 8.74
CA ARG A 139 18.68 2.20 7.82
C ARG A 139 17.54 1.72 6.91
N GLU A 140 17.54 0.45 6.52
CA GLU A 140 16.42 -0.16 5.78
C GLU A 140 15.15 -0.18 6.65
N LEU A 141 15.25 -0.57 7.92
CA LEU A 141 14.15 -0.51 8.87
C LEU A 141 13.64 0.93 9.07
N ASP A 142 14.54 1.91 9.23
CA ASP A 142 14.17 3.32 9.31
C ASP A 142 13.40 3.79 8.07
N THR A 143 13.79 3.30 6.89
CA THR A 143 13.09 3.57 5.63
C THR A 143 11.68 2.96 5.64
N VAL A 144 11.50 1.74 6.15
CA VAL A 144 10.18 1.11 6.29
C VAL A 144 9.29 1.92 7.22
N ILE A 145 9.78 2.30 8.41
CA ILE A 145 9.01 3.12 9.36
C ILE A 145 8.65 4.49 8.75
N ALA A 146 9.56 5.13 8.02
CA ALA A 146 9.27 6.38 7.32
C ALA A 146 8.18 6.21 6.25
N LYS A 147 8.19 5.10 5.50
CA LYS A 147 7.13 4.78 4.53
C LYS A 147 5.78 4.54 5.23
N LEU A 148 5.75 3.80 6.34
CA LEU A 148 4.52 3.57 7.13
C LEU A 148 3.95 4.89 7.66
N ARG A 149 4.78 5.77 8.24
CA ARG A 149 4.36 7.13 8.66
C ARG A 149 3.75 7.92 7.50
N LYS A 150 4.35 7.84 6.31
CA LYS A 150 3.84 8.49 5.10
C LYS A 150 2.49 7.91 4.67
N GLN A 151 2.31 6.59 4.71
CA GLN A 151 1.02 5.97 4.42
C GLN A 151 -0.04 6.39 5.44
N PHE A 152 0.30 6.47 6.73
CA PHE A 152 -0.62 6.91 7.76
C PHE A 152 -1.08 8.36 7.54
N ALA A 153 -0.14 9.25 7.22
CA ALA A 153 -0.47 10.64 6.87
C ALA A 153 -1.39 10.72 5.64
N LYS A 154 -1.17 9.83 4.65
CA LYS A 154 -2.04 9.74 3.48
C LYS A 154 -3.45 9.27 3.85
N MET A 155 -3.59 8.26 4.72
CA MET A 155 -4.90 7.81 5.22
C MET A 155 -5.66 8.96 5.90
N ASN A 156 -4.99 9.73 6.76
CA ASN A 156 -5.61 10.91 7.40
C ASN A 156 -6.08 11.93 6.35
N SER A 157 -5.26 12.22 5.33
CA SER A 157 -5.65 13.15 4.25
C SER A 157 -6.86 12.66 3.44
N ILE A 158 -7.05 11.35 3.29
CA ILE A 158 -8.24 10.77 2.64
C ILE A 158 -9.47 10.98 3.54
N VAL A 159 -9.33 10.77 4.85
CA VAL A 159 -10.40 11.05 5.82
C VAL A 159 -10.81 12.52 5.80
N ASP A 160 -9.86 13.46 5.84
CA ASP A 160 -10.16 14.89 5.75
C ASP A 160 -10.88 15.23 4.44
N SER A 161 -10.51 14.56 3.34
CA SER A 161 -11.14 14.74 2.03
C SER A 161 -12.57 14.19 1.97
N LEU A 162 -12.84 13.10 2.69
CA LEU A 162 -14.17 12.52 2.86
C LEU A 162 -15.09 13.44 3.66
N GLU A 163 -14.58 14.02 4.76
CA GLU A 163 -15.31 15.03 5.54
C GLU A 163 -15.61 16.29 4.72
N ALA A 164 -14.64 16.74 3.91
CA ALA A 164 -14.86 17.84 2.98
C ALA A 164 -15.94 17.50 1.93
N LEU A 165 -15.96 16.27 1.41
CA LEU A 165 -17.00 15.79 0.49
C LEU A 165 -18.39 15.81 1.15
N LEU A 166 -18.48 15.36 2.40
CA LEU A 166 -19.72 15.35 3.19
C LEU A 166 -20.25 16.78 3.37
N SER A 167 -19.39 17.71 3.78
CA SER A 167 -19.72 19.12 3.98
C SER A 167 -20.18 19.79 2.67
N ASP A 168 -19.53 19.50 1.54
CA ASP A 168 -19.94 20.01 0.22
C ASP A 168 -21.30 19.44 -0.22
N ALA A 169 -21.51 18.14 -0.03
CA ALA A 169 -22.77 17.48 -0.34
C ALA A 169 -23.92 18.05 0.51
N HIS A 170 -23.68 18.26 1.81
CA HIS A 170 -24.67 18.87 2.70
C HIS A 170 -25.08 20.26 2.22
N LYS A 171 -24.12 21.11 1.83
CA LYS A 171 -24.41 22.46 1.30
C LYS A 171 -25.20 22.43 0.00
N THR A 172 -24.94 21.46 -0.86
CA THR A 172 -25.48 21.42 -2.23
C THR A 172 -26.80 20.66 -2.34
N LYS A 173 -26.96 19.59 -1.56
CA LYS A 173 -28.10 18.66 -1.63
C LYS A 173 -28.97 18.67 -0.37
N GLY A 174 -28.47 19.23 0.73
CA GLY A 174 -29.15 19.23 2.03
C GLY A 174 -28.85 17.99 2.87
N TRP A 175 -29.13 18.08 4.16
CA TRP A 175 -28.80 17.04 5.13
C TRP A 175 -29.59 15.74 4.93
N ALA A 176 -30.87 15.83 4.52
CA ALA A 176 -31.71 14.65 4.28
C ALA A 176 -31.09 13.73 3.21
N TRP A 177 -30.58 14.31 2.12
CA TRP A 177 -29.89 13.56 1.07
C TRP A 177 -28.62 12.86 1.60
N VAL A 178 -27.85 13.53 2.45
CA VAL A 178 -26.59 13.02 2.98
C VAL A 178 -26.78 11.88 3.99
N SER A 179 -27.81 11.98 4.84
CA SER A 179 -28.01 11.12 6.01
C SER A 179 -29.08 10.04 5.85
N GLN A 180 -30.05 10.23 4.94
CA GLN A 180 -31.19 9.33 4.80
C GLN A 180 -31.23 8.61 3.45
N GLU A 181 -30.69 9.22 2.39
CA GLU A 181 -30.70 8.60 1.07
C GLU A 181 -29.48 7.68 0.89
N PRO A 182 -29.69 6.41 0.53
CA PRO A 182 -28.58 5.52 0.19
C PRO A 182 -27.93 5.99 -1.11
N LEU A 183 -26.61 5.83 -1.19
CA LEU A 183 -25.86 6.16 -2.41
C LEU A 183 -26.12 5.10 -3.50
N TRP A 184 -25.78 3.84 -3.23
CA TRP A 184 -25.99 2.75 -4.19
C TRP A 184 -27.01 1.73 -3.71
N THR A 185 -26.74 1.10 -2.55
CA THR A 185 -27.63 0.07 -2.00
C THR A 185 -28.21 0.53 -0.67
N THR A 186 -27.49 0.42 0.44
CA THR A 186 -28.06 0.71 1.77
C THR A 186 -27.31 1.78 2.54
N TRP A 187 -26.04 2.03 2.24
CA TRP A 187 -25.22 3.00 2.94
C TRP A 187 -25.39 4.42 2.39
N THR A 188 -25.57 5.36 3.32
CA THR A 188 -25.65 6.80 3.07
C THR A 188 -24.24 7.39 3.01
N LEU A 189 -24.09 8.60 2.45
CA LEU A 189 -22.79 9.28 2.41
C LEU A 189 -22.24 9.52 3.83
N GLU A 190 -23.09 9.96 4.75
CA GLU A 190 -22.72 10.15 6.16
C GLU A 190 -22.10 8.89 6.74
N LYS A 191 -22.77 7.75 6.58
CA LYS A 191 -22.34 6.48 7.17
C LYS A 191 -20.96 6.05 6.69
N PHE A 192 -20.68 6.17 5.39
CA PHE A 192 -19.33 5.90 4.86
C PHE A 192 -18.27 6.80 5.51
N VAL A 193 -18.55 8.10 5.59
CA VAL A 193 -17.60 9.10 6.09
C VAL A 193 -17.36 8.95 7.58
N THR A 194 -18.36 8.55 8.37
CA THR A 194 -18.23 8.36 9.83
C THR A 194 -17.56 7.05 10.21
N GLU A 195 -17.70 6.00 9.40
CA GLU A 195 -17.15 4.68 9.71
C GLU A 195 -15.69 4.52 9.26
N ILE A 196 -15.30 5.11 8.12
CA ILE A 196 -13.93 5.03 7.55
C ILE A 196 -12.84 5.41 8.57
N PRO A 197 -12.96 6.49 9.38
CA PRO A 197 -11.95 6.88 10.36
C PRO A 197 -11.62 5.78 11.38
N GLY A 198 -12.53 4.82 11.58
CA GLY A 198 -12.30 3.66 12.43
C GLY A 198 -11.10 2.79 12.01
N LEU A 199 -10.62 2.92 10.77
CA LEU A 199 -9.37 2.27 10.32
C LEU A 199 -8.10 2.94 10.86
N LEU A 200 -8.13 4.22 11.25
CA LEU A 200 -6.91 4.94 11.63
C LEU A 200 -6.31 4.42 12.94
N ALA A 201 -7.13 4.09 13.93
CA ALA A 201 -6.66 3.62 15.23
C ALA A 201 -5.80 2.33 15.16
N PRO A 202 -6.25 1.23 14.52
CA PRO A 202 -5.43 0.03 14.40
C PRO A 202 -4.14 0.27 13.60
N HIS A 203 -4.17 1.09 12.54
CA HIS A 203 -2.95 1.42 11.78
C HIS A 203 -1.97 2.26 12.59
N ARG A 204 -2.45 3.18 13.43
CA ARG A 204 -1.59 3.93 14.37
C ARG A 204 -0.90 2.99 15.35
N ARG A 205 -1.65 2.07 15.97
CA ARG A 205 -1.10 1.08 16.90
C ARG A 205 -0.06 0.20 16.22
N SER A 206 -0.36 -0.31 15.03
CA SER A 206 0.58 -1.08 14.20
C SER A 206 1.86 -0.29 13.94
N LEU A 207 1.77 0.99 13.56
CA LEU A 207 2.96 1.84 13.35
C LEU A 207 3.80 1.98 14.62
N ASP A 208 3.16 2.25 15.75
CA ASP A 208 3.86 2.47 17.02
C ASP A 208 4.53 1.17 17.50
N GLU A 209 3.87 0.03 17.34
CA GLU A 209 4.44 -1.30 17.63
C GLU A 209 5.69 -1.59 16.79
N HIS A 210 5.60 -1.44 15.47
CA HIS A 210 6.73 -1.69 14.57
C HIS A 210 7.87 -0.69 14.81
N ALA A 211 7.56 0.57 15.09
CA ALA A 211 8.58 1.55 15.46
C ALA A 211 9.27 1.18 16.78
N GLY A 212 8.52 0.69 17.77
CA GLY A 212 9.06 0.18 19.03
C GLY A 212 9.98 -1.02 18.83
N LEU A 213 9.59 -1.98 17.97
CA LEU A 213 10.44 -3.12 17.60
C LEU A 213 11.75 -2.67 16.96
N VAL A 214 11.71 -1.70 16.04
CA VAL A 214 12.92 -1.14 15.40
C VAL A 214 13.85 -0.53 16.45
N GLU A 215 13.33 0.25 17.40
CA GLU A 215 14.16 0.85 18.45
C GLU A 215 14.78 -0.22 19.37
N GLU A 216 14.06 -1.29 19.70
CA GLU A 216 14.57 -2.40 20.51
C GLU A 216 15.74 -3.12 19.82
N VAL A 217 15.62 -3.36 18.51
CA VAL A 217 16.68 -4.01 17.73
C VAL A 217 17.71 -3.02 17.21
N ARG A 218 17.61 -1.71 17.48
CA ARG A 218 18.60 -0.72 17.02
C ARG A 218 19.94 -0.89 17.74
N SER A 219 19.92 -1.16 19.04
CA SER A 219 21.15 -1.28 19.83
C SER A 219 22.00 -2.47 19.37
N HIS A 220 23.30 -2.26 19.15
CA HIS A 220 24.23 -3.35 18.84
C HIS A 220 24.44 -4.29 20.02
N ASP A 221 24.10 -3.86 21.24
CA ASP A 221 24.20 -4.67 22.45
C ASP A 221 22.95 -5.53 22.70
N THR A 222 21.93 -5.46 21.84
CA THR A 222 20.71 -6.25 21.99
C THR A 222 21.04 -7.74 21.92
N PRO A 223 20.74 -8.53 22.97
CA PRO A 223 21.03 -9.96 22.99
C PRO A 223 20.33 -10.71 21.85
N PHE A 224 20.98 -11.77 21.32
CA PHE A 224 20.42 -12.58 20.24
C PHE A 224 19.00 -13.10 20.52
N ALA A 225 18.74 -13.55 21.76
CA ALA A 225 17.41 -14.03 22.16
C ALA A 225 16.33 -12.94 22.01
N ALA A 226 16.62 -11.71 22.45
CA ALA A 226 15.72 -10.57 22.31
C ALA A 226 15.53 -10.17 20.84
N ALA A 227 16.62 -10.16 20.05
CA ALA A 227 16.54 -9.85 18.62
C ALA A 227 15.69 -10.89 17.86
N LYS A 228 15.82 -12.18 18.19
CA LYS A 228 14.99 -13.25 17.64
C LYS A 228 13.53 -13.12 18.07
N GLU A 229 13.28 -12.78 19.32
CA GLU A 229 11.92 -12.51 19.81
C GLU A 229 11.28 -11.32 19.09
N ALA A 230 12.04 -10.26 18.80
CA ALA A 230 11.56 -9.13 18.01
C ALA A 230 11.16 -9.54 16.58
N VAL A 231 11.89 -10.46 15.93
CA VAL A 231 11.49 -11.03 14.63
C VAL A 231 10.20 -11.83 14.74
N LEU A 232 10.04 -12.63 15.79
CA LEU A 232 8.81 -13.40 16.02
C LEU A 232 7.61 -12.50 16.28
N ARG A 233 7.78 -11.41 17.04
CA ARG A 233 6.74 -10.39 17.24
C ARG A 233 6.41 -9.63 15.96
N TRP A 234 7.42 -9.29 15.15
CA TRP A 234 7.19 -8.68 13.83
C TRP A 234 6.33 -9.58 12.93
N ALA A 235 6.58 -10.89 12.95
CA ALA A 235 5.85 -11.86 12.13
C ALA A 235 4.52 -12.33 12.73
N ALA A 236 4.22 -11.97 13.99
CA ALA A 236 2.97 -12.35 14.62
C ALA A 236 1.81 -11.64 13.90
N PRO A 237 0.63 -12.29 13.80
CA PRO A 237 -0.54 -11.61 13.27
C PRO A 237 -0.79 -10.34 14.09
N GLY A 238 -0.63 -9.20 13.45
CA GLY A 238 -0.72 -7.90 14.11
C GLY A 238 -2.16 -7.53 14.41
N THR A 239 -2.35 -6.40 15.08
CA THR A 239 -3.67 -5.83 15.39
C THR A 239 -4.55 -5.50 14.16
N LEU A 240 -4.04 -5.71 12.95
CA LEU A 240 -4.72 -5.45 11.69
C LEU A 240 -5.48 -6.65 11.14
N GLU A 241 -5.25 -7.88 11.62
CA GLU A 241 -5.93 -9.07 11.07
C GLU A 241 -7.46 -8.96 11.20
N ASP A 242 -7.95 -8.53 12.36
CA ASP A 242 -9.40 -8.39 12.62
C ASP A 242 -9.96 -6.98 12.34
N GLU A 243 -9.10 -5.96 12.33
CA GLU A 243 -9.51 -4.55 12.23
C GLU A 243 -9.06 -3.87 10.92
N GLY A 244 -8.42 -4.62 10.02
CA GLY A 244 -7.87 -4.16 8.75
C GLY A 244 -8.92 -3.89 7.68
N TRP A 245 -8.44 -3.47 6.50
CA TRP A 245 -9.31 -3.20 5.36
C TRP A 245 -10.05 -4.46 4.91
N ASP A 246 -9.33 -5.54 4.68
CA ASP A 246 -9.93 -6.77 4.15
C ASP A 246 -10.99 -7.36 5.10
N ALA A 247 -10.75 -7.29 6.41
CA ALA A 247 -11.67 -7.80 7.43
C ALA A 247 -12.98 -6.99 7.56
N ARG A 248 -12.93 -5.66 7.36
CA ARG A 248 -14.07 -4.77 7.66
C ARG A 248 -14.73 -4.15 6.44
N TRP A 249 -13.98 -3.91 5.38
CA TRP A 249 -14.37 -3.00 4.30
C TRP A 249 -14.46 -3.68 2.93
N GLU A 250 -13.71 -4.74 2.67
CA GLU A 250 -13.68 -5.34 1.34
C GLU A 250 -15.04 -5.90 0.92
N ASP A 251 -15.61 -6.82 1.71
CA ASP A 251 -16.95 -7.39 1.44
C ASP A 251 -18.05 -6.32 1.47
N LEU A 252 -17.91 -5.35 2.38
CA LEU A 252 -18.85 -4.25 2.50
C LEU A 252 -18.86 -3.40 1.22
N CYS A 253 -17.70 -3.05 0.69
CA CYS A 253 -17.61 -2.25 -0.53
C CYS A 253 -18.07 -3.03 -1.76
N ASP A 254 -17.84 -4.35 -1.80
CA ASP A 254 -18.34 -5.22 -2.89
C ASP A 254 -19.89 -5.20 -2.96
N VAL A 255 -20.56 -5.12 -1.80
CA VAL A 255 -22.03 -5.04 -1.72
C VAL A 255 -22.56 -3.61 -1.86
N GLU A 256 -21.87 -2.63 -1.27
CA GLU A 256 -22.39 -1.27 -1.09
C GLU A 256 -21.95 -0.28 -2.17
N VAL A 257 -20.96 -0.62 -3.00
CA VAL A 257 -20.39 0.32 -3.97
C VAL A 257 -20.50 -0.26 -5.37
N ASP A 258 -21.37 0.31 -6.20
CA ASP A 258 -21.48 -0.10 -7.61
C ASP A 258 -20.13 0.06 -8.31
N LYS A 259 -19.73 -0.92 -9.13
CA LYS A 259 -18.43 -0.97 -9.82
C LYS A 259 -17.23 -0.89 -8.87
N TRP A 260 -17.31 -1.58 -7.73
CA TRP A 260 -16.21 -1.65 -6.76
C TRP A 260 -14.95 -2.29 -7.34
N ASP A 261 -15.09 -3.43 -8.00
CA ASP A 261 -13.97 -4.12 -8.66
C ASP A 261 -13.86 -3.66 -10.12
N PRO A 262 -12.74 -3.06 -10.56
CA PRO A 262 -12.56 -2.60 -11.94
C PRO A 262 -12.23 -3.75 -12.93
N ARG A 263 -12.60 -5.01 -12.61
CA ARG A 263 -12.31 -6.17 -13.47
C ARG A 263 -13.06 -6.14 -14.79
#